data_AF-A0ABD0ZQ54-F1
#
_entry.id   AF-A0ABD0ZQ54-F1
#
_cell.length_a   1.000
_cell.length_b   1.000
_cell.length_c   1.000
_cell.angle_alpha   90.00
_cell.angle_beta   90.00
_cell.angle_gamma   90.00
#
_symmetry.space_group_name_H-M   'P 1'
#
loop_
_entity.id
_entity.type
_entity.pdbx_description
1 polymer ?
#
loop_
_entity_poly.entity_id
_entity_poly.type
_entity_poly.pdbx_seq_one_letter_code
_entity_poly.pdbx_strand_id
1 'polypeptide(L)'
;MNSISSSYNLTASAVFVSSSFSGSHEPLVSRRLFFLRDVQILELLIALFVFVTIHSLRQKKHQGIPVWPFLGMLPSLIFAVRTNIYEWLSDVLISQDGTFRFIGPWFSNLNCVVTCDPRNVEHLLKTRFSIYPKGSYFRETVRDLLGDGIFNADDETWQRQRKTTSVEFHSAKFRQLTIQSLHELVHNRLLPVLETSEEIDLQDILLRLTFDNVCMIAFGEDPGCLGPNLPEILFAKAFEAHEVS
;
A
#
# COMPACT_ATOMS: atom_id res chain seq x y z
N MET A 1 22.85 5.92 89.25
CA MET A 1 23.97 6.37 90.09
C MET A 1 25.24 5.92 89.39
N ASN A 2 26.17 6.70 88.84
CA ASN A 2 26.51 8.13 88.86
C ASN A 2 27.24 8.38 87.51
N SER A 3 26.81 9.32 86.65
CA SER A 3 27.31 10.71 86.52
C SER A 3 28.85 10.81 86.39
N ILE A 4 29.42 11.40 85.33
CA ILE A 4 29.84 12.82 85.22
C ILE A 4 30.57 12.92 83.84
N SER A 5 30.02 13.59 82.81
CA SER A 5 30.09 15.02 82.45
C SER A 5 31.46 15.54 81.96
N SER A 6 31.50 16.14 80.76
CA SER A 6 32.03 17.50 80.47
C SER A 6 32.00 17.71 78.92
N SER A 7 31.06 18.42 78.28
CA SER A 7 30.78 19.88 78.18
C SER A 7 31.94 20.77 77.70
N TYR A 8 31.83 21.29 76.45
CA TYR A 8 32.21 22.64 75.95
C TYR A 8 31.38 22.85 74.64
N ASN A 9 30.30 23.64 74.52
CA ASN A 9 30.06 25.10 74.56
C ASN A 9 30.69 25.96 73.44
N LEU A 10 29.84 26.88 72.92
CA LEU A 10 30.08 28.11 72.12
C LEU A 10 30.14 27.90 70.58
N THR A 11 29.49 28.67 69.69
CA THR A 11 28.75 29.95 69.79
C THR A 11 28.02 30.25 68.48
N ALA A 12 26.87 30.91 68.62
CA ALA A 12 26.33 32.03 67.83
C ALA A 12 26.41 32.05 66.29
N SER A 13 25.21 31.94 65.69
CA SER A 13 24.59 32.91 64.76
C SER A 13 25.48 33.81 63.90
N ALA A 14 25.33 33.69 62.58
CA ALA A 14 25.25 34.85 61.70
C ALA A 14 24.45 34.50 60.43
N VAL A 15 23.22 34.98 60.39
CA VAL A 15 22.47 35.21 59.16
C VAL A 15 23.19 36.33 58.41
N PHE A 16 23.64 36.09 57.18
CA PHE A 16 23.88 37.15 56.21
C PHE A 16 23.27 36.74 54.86
N VAL A 17 22.18 37.43 54.54
CA VAL A 17 21.61 37.51 53.19
C VAL A 17 22.38 38.59 52.44
N SER A 18 22.92 38.26 51.27
CA SER A 18 23.17 39.24 50.20
C SER A 18 23.41 38.54 48.86
N SER A 19 22.31 38.51 48.08
CA SER A 19 22.20 38.74 46.63
C SER A 19 23.45 38.73 45.73
N SER A 20 23.43 37.89 44.68
CA SER A 20 23.35 38.30 43.25
C SER A 20 24.09 37.37 42.29
N PHE A 21 23.32 36.75 41.38
CA PHE A 21 23.60 36.45 39.97
C PHE A 21 25.01 35.99 39.55
N SER A 22 25.18 34.70 39.24
CA SER A 22 26.05 34.21 38.14
C SER A 22 25.89 32.69 37.92
N GLY A 23 25.49 32.31 36.70
CA GLY A 23 25.84 31.03 36.07
C GLY A 23 25.13 29.77 36.58
N SER A 24 24.05 29.38 35.90
CA SER A 24 23.50 28.02 35.95
C SER A 24 24.51 27.01 35.35
N HIS A 25 25.48 26.57 36.13
CA HIS A 25 26.24 25.36 35.84
C HIS A 25 25.44 24.15 36.36
N GLU A 26 24.51 23.66 35.53
CA GLU A 26 24.12 22.25 35.58
C GLU A 26 25.42 21.41 35.52
N PRO A 27 25.69 20.51 36.48
CA PRO A 27 26.98 19.86 36.56
C PRO A 27 27.20 19.03 35.29
N LEU A 28 28.30 19.31 34.57
CA LEU A 28 28.76 18.58 33.37
C LEU A 28 28.72 17.04 33.54
N VAL A 29 28.85 16.57 34.78
CA VAL A 29 28.74 15.16 35.18
C VAL A 29 27.33 14.62 34.94
N SER A 30 26.28 15.37 35.28
CA SER A 30 24.87 14.98 35.05
C SER A 30 24.60 14.83 33.56
N ARG A 31 25.01 15.81 32.73
CA ARG A 31 24.86 15.74 31.27
C ARG A 31 25.66 14.59 30.62
N ARG A 32 26.84 14.26 31.16
CA ARG A 32 27.62 13.08 30.73
C ARG A 32 26.96 11.76 31.12
N LEU A 33 26.35 11.68 32.30
CA LEU A 33 25.62 10.48 32.75
C LEU A 33 24.37 10.24 31.91
N PHE A 34 23.62 11.29 31.55
CA PHE A 34 22.50 11.19 30.60
C PHE A 34 22.96 10.70 29.23
N PHE A 35 24.03 11.28 28.67
CA PHE A 35 24.57 10.85 27.38
C PHE A 35 25.05 9.39 27.38
N LEU A 36 25.74 8.95 28.44
CA LEU A 36 26.16 7.55 28.58
C LEU A 36 24.96 6.60 28.70
N ARG A 37 23.90 7.01 29.41
CA ARG A 37 22.66 6.24 29.51
C ARG A 37 21.95 6.12 28.16
N ASP A 38 21.90 7.20 27.38
CA ASP A 38 21.28 7.21 26.06
C ASP A 38 22.07 6.32 25.07
N VAL A 39 23.39 6.34 25.14
CA VAL A 39 24.27 5.43 24.36
C VAL A 39 24.06 3.97 24.75
N GLN A 40 23.94 3.66 26.04
CA GLN A 40 23.65 2.30 26.51
C GLN A 40 22.26 1.81 26.08
N ILE A 41 21.25 2.70 26.12
CA ILE A 41 19.91 2.39 25.61
C ILE A 41 19.97 2.10 24.10
N LEU A 42 20.71 2.91 23.33
CA LEU A 42 20.89 2.69 21.90
C LEU A 42 21.58 1.34 21.61
N GLU A 43 22.63 1.00 22.36
CA GLU A 43 23.35 -0.27 22.23
C GLU A 43 22.43 -1.47 22.51
N LEU A 44 21.61 -1.39 23.56
CA LEU A 44 20.61 -2.41 23.88
C LEU A 44 19.53 -2.53 22.80
N LEU A 45 19.07 -1.39 22.24
CA LEU A 45 18.11 -1.39 21.14
C LEU A 45 18.71 -2.01 19.86
N ILE A 46 19.97 -1.72 19.55
CA ILE A 46 20.68 -2.32 18.42
C ILE A 46 20.87 -3.83 18.66
N ALA A 47 21.29 -4.23 19.85
CA ALA A 47 21.46 -5.64 20.20
C ALA A 47 20.13 -6.41 20.12
N LEU A 48 19.03 -5.82 20.59
CA LEU A 48 17.68 -6.37 20.47
C LEU A 48 17.25 -6.47 19.00
N PHE A 49 17.50 -5.43 18.21
CA PHE A 49 17.19 -5.43 16.78
C PHE A 49 17.99 -6.51 16.03
N VAL A 50 19.28 -6.64 16.30
CA VAL A 50 20.14 -7.70 15.73
C VAL A 50 19.67 -9.08 16.18
N PHE A 51 19.30 -9.26 17.45
CA PHE A 51 18.75 -10.53 17.94
C PHE A 51 17.44 -10.88 17.24
N VAL A 52 16.51 -9.93 17.09
CA VAL A 52 15.23 -10.12 16.41
C VAL A 52 15.42 -10.41 14.92
N THR A 53 16.34 -9.71 14.25
CA THR A 53 16.65 -9.95 12.83
C THR A 53 17.24 -11.35 12.63
N ILE A 54 18.22 -11.76 13.46
CA ILE A 54 18.80 -13.11 13.40
C ILE A 54 17.73 -14.18 13.68
N HIS A 55 16.86 -13.97 14.67
CA HIS A 55 15.78 -14.90 14.98
C HIS A 55 14.77 -15.02 13.83
N SER A 56 14.35 -13.90 13.25
CA SER A 56 13.43 -13.85 12.09
C SER A 56 14.05 -14.53 10.85
N LEU A 57 15.33 -14.28 10.59
CA LEU A 57 16.07 -14.94 9.50
C LEU A 57 16.27 -16.44 9.75
N ARG A 58 16.43 -16.88 11.00
CA ARG A 58 16.46 -18.30 11.36
C ARG A 58 15.10 -18.96 11.17
N GLN A 59 13.99 -18.27 11.46
CA GLN A 59 12.64 -18.77 11.19
C GLN A 59 12.38 -18.99 9.70
N LYS A 60 12.93 -18.14 8.81
CA LYS A 60 12.88 -18.35 7.35
C LYS A 60 13.34 -19.75 6.94
N LYS A 61 14.37 -20.30 7.61
CA LYS A 61 14.90 -21.63 7.32
C LYS A 61 13.92 -22.77 7.64
N HIS A 62 12.96 -22.55 8.54
CA HIS A 62 12.02 -23.58 9.00
C HIS A 62 10.59 -23.42 8.44
N GLN A 63 10.15 -22.19 8.14
CA GLN A 63 8.76 -21.90 7.74
C GLN A 63 8.67 -21.22 6.34
N GLY A 64 9.78 -21.05 5.63
CA GLY A 64 9.83 -20.50 4.27
C GLY A 64 9.83 -18.96 4.20
N ILE A 65 9.06 -18.28 5.06
CA ILE A 65 8.91 -16.82 5.05
C ILE A 65 9.22 -16.22 6.43
N PRO A 66 10.05 -15.17 6.54
CA PRO A 66 10.36 -14.55 7.82
C PRO A 66 9.14 -13.79 8.37
N VAL A 67 8.73 -14.10 9.60
CA VAL A 67 7.68 -13.38 10.32
C VAL A 67 8.33 -12.54 11.40
N TRP A 68 8.28 -11.22 11.22
CA TRP A 68 8.88 -10.28 12.16
C TRP A 68 7.93 -10.05 13.36
N PRO A 69 8.42 -10.02 14.61
CA PRO A 69 7.57 -9.96 15.80
C PRO A 69 6.55 -8.81 15.82
N PHE A 70 6.93 -7.63 15.31
CA PHE A 70 6.07 -6.43 15.31
C PHE A 70 5.51 -6.09 13.93
N LEU A 71 6.26 -6.37 12.87
CA LEU A 71 5.92 -5.98 11.50
C LEU A 71 5.30 -7.12 10.70
N GLY A 72 5.23 -8.33 11.26
CA GLY A 72 4.78 -9.51 10.54
C GLY A 72 5.62 -9.75 9.28
N MET A 73 4.94 -9.95 8.15
CA MET A 73 5.55 -10.19 6.84
C MET A 73 5.67 -8.89 6.01
N LEU A 74 5.31 -7.73 6.58
CA LEU A 74 5.32 -6.43 5.89
C LEU A 74 6.69 -6.03 5.32
N PRO A 75 7.82 -6.22 6.02
CA PRO A 75 9.13 -5.87 5.45
C PRO A 75 9.44 -6.70 4.20
N SER A 76 9.02 -7.97 4.16
CA SER A 76 9.18 -8.83 2.99
C SER A 76 8.33 -8.37 1.82
N LEU A 77 7.10 -7.93 2.08
CA LEU A 77 6.22 -7.35 1.05
C LEU A 77 6.80 -6.05 0.47
N ILE A 78 7.28 -5.13 1.32
CA ILE A 78 7.89 -3.86 0.86
C ILE A 78 9.11 -4.14 -0.01
N PHE A 79 9.96 -5.07 0.41
CA PHE A 79 11.11 -5.48 -0.39
C PHE A 79 10.68 -6.06 -1.74
N ALA A 80 9.68 -6.94 -1.76
CA ALA A 80 9.14 -7.54 -2.98
C ALA A 80 8.54 -6.50 -3.94
N VAL A 81 7.78 -5.53 -3.43
CA VAL A 81 7.20 -4.43 -4.23
C VAL A 81 8.29 -3.63 -4.93
N ARG A 82 9.44 -3.42 -4.27
CA ARG A 82 10.55 -2.65 -4.85
C ARG A 82 11.40 -3.43 -5.85
N THR A 83 11.40 -4.76 -5.81
CA THR A 83 12.23 -5.58 -6.68
C THR A 83 11.38 -6.24 -7.76
N ASN A 84 10.64 -7.28 -7.41
CA ASN A 84 9.70 -7.97 -8.28
C ASN A 84 8.67 -8.70 -7.42
N ILE A 85 7.47 -8.13 -7.30
CA ILE A 85 6.41 -8.70 -6.47
C ILE A 85 5.90 -10.02 -7.04
N TYR A 86 5.87 -10.18 -8.37
CA TYR A 86 5.30 -11.34 -9.02
C TYR A 86 6.18 -12.58 -8.86
N GLU A 87 7.50 -12.43 -9.02
CA GLU A 87 8.45 -13.52 -8.76
C GLU A 87 8.42 -13.93 -7.29
N TRP A 88 8.51 -12.97 -6.37
CA TRP A 88 8.46 -13.25 -4.94
C TRP A 88 7.16 -13.97 -4.54
N LEU A 89 6.01 -13.51 -5.05
CA LEU A 89 4.72 -14.12 -4.74
C LEU A 89 4.62 -15.55 -5.29
N SER A 90 5.13 -15.77 -6.50
CA SER A 90 5.15 -17.08 -7.14
C SER A 90 6.00 -18.06 -6.35
N ASP A 91 7.21 -17.66 -5.95
CA ASP A 91 8.11 -18.47 -5.13
C ASP A 91 7.46 -18.85 -3.79
N VAL A 92 6.82 -17.88 -3.14
CA VAL A 92 6.11 -18.10 -1.89
C VAL A 92 4.98 -19.10 -2.08
N LEU A 93 4.14 -18.92 -3.10
CA LEU A 93 3.03 -19.83 -3.39
C LEU A 93 3.50 -21.24 -3.70
N ILE A 94 4.56 -21.39 -4.50
CA ILE A 94 5.17 -22.70 -4.81
C ILE A 94 5.70 -23.35 -3.53
N SER A 95 6.33 -22.59 -2.64
CA SER A 95 6.89 -23.11 -1.39
C SER A 95 5.84 -23.52 -0.35
N GLN A 96 4.59 -23.06 -0.49
CA GLN A 96 3.49 -23.28 0.46
C GLN A 96 2.33 -24.08 -0.15
N ASP A 97 2.60 -24.88 -1.18
CA ASP A 97 1.59 -25.70 -1.87
C ASP A 97 0.37 -24.89 -2.37
N GLY A 98 0.60 -23.64 -2.78
CA GLY A 98 -0.36 -22.78 -3.46
C GLY A 98 -1.28 -21.96 -2.57
N THR A 99 -1.23 -22.07 -1.24
CA THR A 99 -2.01 -21.19 -0.35
C THR A 99 -1.21 -20.82 0.90
N PHE A 100 -1.09 -19.53 1.18
CA PHE A 100 -0.44 -19.06 2.39
C PHE A 100 -1.21 -17.91 3.06
N ARG A 101 -0.96 -17.74 4.35
CA ARG A 101 -1.51 -16.64 5.14
C ARG A 101 -0.46 -15.54 5.28
N PHE A 102 -0.79 -14.34 4.83
CA PHE A 102 -0.03 -13.14 5.10
C PHE A 102 -0.43 -12.58 6.46
N ILE A 103 0.56 -12.34 7.31
CA ILE A 103 0.38 -11.77 8.65
C ILE A 103 1.00 -10.37 8.66
N GLY A 104 0.17 -9.36 8.83
CA GLY A 104 0.60 -7.96 8.89
C GLY A 104 1.18 -7.56 10.24
N PRO A 105 1.60 -6.28 10.38
CA PRO A 105 2.01 -5.71 11.64
C PRO A 105 0.91 -5.80 12.70
N TRP A 106 1.28 -5.96 13.96
CA TRP A 106 0.34 -6.05 15.08
C TRP A 106 -0.59 -4.83 15.26
N PHE A 107 -0.20 -3.66 14.74
CA PHE A 107 -0.95 -2.41 14.82
C PHE A 107 -1.89 -2.20 13.63
N SER A 108 -1.89 -3.12 12.66
CA SER A 108 -2.75 -3.05 11.49
C SER A 108 -3.56 -4.33 11.31
N ASN A 109 -4.72 -4.20 10.68
CA ASN A 109 -5.57 -5.35 10.34
C ASN A 109 -5.17 -5.99 9.00
N LEU A 110 -3.90 -5.89 8.60
CA LEU A 110 -3.38 -6.37 7.32
C LEU A 110 -3.12 -7.88 7.33
N ASN A 111 -4.14 -8.67 7.68
CA ASN A 111 -4.08 -10.12 7.59
C ASN A 111 -4.88 -10.57 6.37
N CYS A 112 -4.24 -11.29 5.44
CA CYS A 112 -4.93 -11.82 4.26
C CYS A 112 -4.50 -13.26 3.96
N VAL A 113 -5.34 -13.97 3.21
CA VAL A 113 -5.02 -15.29 2.68
C VAL A 113 -4.81 -15.12 1.18
N VAL A 114 -3.67 -15.60 0.70
CA VAL A 114 -3.32 -15.59 -0.72
C VAL A 114 -3.34 -17.03 -1.21
N THR A 115 -4.03 -17.28 -2.31
CA THR A 115 -4.20 -18.63 -2.86
C THR A 115 -4.14 -18.59 -4.38
N CYS A 116 -3.49 -19.60 -4.95
CA CYS A 116 -3.53 -19.94 -6.38
C CYS A 116 -4.21 -21.30 -6.65
N ASP A 117 -4.75 -21.96 -5.62
CA ASP A 117 -5.49 -23.21 -5.81
C ASP A 117 -6.81 -22.92 -6.55
N PRO A 118 -7.05 -23.52 -7.73
CA PRO A 118 -8.27 -23.30 -8.51
C PRO A 118 -9.55 -23.62 -7.71
N ARG A 119 -9.52 -24.55 -6.76
CA ARG A 119 -10.68 -24.89 -5.92
C ARG A 119 -11.04 -23.75 -4.98
N ASN A 120 -10.03 -23.10 -4.39
CA ASN A 120 -10.23 -21.94 -3.54
C ASN A 120 -10.70 -20.75 -4.36
N VAL A 121 -10.11 -20.52 -5.54
CA VAL A 121 -10.53 -19.46 -6.45
C VAL A 121 -11.98 -19.66 -6.90
N GLU A 122 -12.38 -20.88 -7.26
CA GLU A 122 -13.78 -21.20 -7.59
C GLU A 122 -14.70 -20.97 -6.39
N HIS A 123 -14.26 -21.36 -5.19
CA HIS A 123 -15.04 -21.14 -3.98
C HIS A 123 -15.29 -19.65 -3.71
N LEU A 124 -14.23 -18.85 -3.79
CA LEU A 124 -14.24 -17.40 -3.54
C LEU A 124 -15.05 -16.65 -4.60
N LEU A 125 -14.83 -16.95 -5.89
CA LEU A 125 -15.36 -16.14 -6.99
C LEU A 125 -16.70 -16.64 -7.55
N LYS A 126 -17.09 -17.89 -7.27
CA LYS A 126 -18.30 -18.50 -7.85
C LYS A 126 -19.21 -19.13 -6.81
N THR A 127 -18.72 -20.05 -5.99
CA THR A 127 -19.59 -20.88 -5.12
C THR A 127 -20.11 -20.12 -3.90
N ARG A 128 -19.26 -19.32 -3.25
CA ARG A 128 -19.55 -18.60 -1.99
C ARG A 128 -19.19 -17.13 -2.05
N PHE A 129 -19.36 -16.50 -3.21
CA PHE A 129 -19.02 -15.09 -3.42
C PHE A 129 -19.61 -14.14 -2.37
N SER A 130 -20.87 -14.36 -1.95
CA SER A 130 -21.56 -13.50 -0.96
C SER A 130 -20.97 -13.53 0.46
N ILE A 131 -20.07 -14.47 0.76
CA ILE A 131 -19.41 -14.56 2.07
C ILE A 131 -18.13 -13.73 2.10
N TYR A 132 -17.64 -13.31 0.92
CA TYR A 132 -16.41 -12.54 0.75
C TYR A 132 -16.73 -11.15 0.17
N PRO A 133 -17.38 -10.26 0.94
CA PRO A 133 -17.63 -8.90 0.47
C PRO A 133 -16.30 -8.16 0.25
N LYS A 134 -16.27 -7.24 -0.71
CA LYS A 134 -15.06 -6.43 -0.98
C LYS A 134 -14.69 -5.54 0.22
N GLY A 135 -15.66 -5.27 1.08
CA GLY A 135 -15.49 -4.53 2.33
C GLY A 135 -15.68 -3.03 2.16
N SER A 136 -16.05 -2.36 3.25
CA SER A 136 -16.34 -0.92 3.26
C SER A 136 -15.15 -0.07 2.82
N TYR A 137 -13.93 -0.48 3.15
CA TYR A 137 -12.71 0.22 2.76
C TYR A 137 -12.57 0.34 1.23
N PHE A 138 -12.65 -0.78 0.51
CA PHE A 138 -12.64 -0.75 -0.96
C PHE A 138 -13.81 0.08 -1.48
N ARG A 139 -14.98 -0.08 -0.84
CA ARG A 139 -16.21 0.58 -1.25
C ARG A 139 -16.15 2.10 -1.19
N GLU A 140 -15.53 2.62 -0.13
CA GLU A 140 -15.34 4.05 0.13
C GLU A 140 -14.25 4.62 -0.77
N THR A 141 -13.12 3.93 -0.93
CA THR A 141 -12.01 4.41 -1.76
C THR A 141 -12.39 4.58 -3.23
N VAL A 142 -13.17 3.66 -3.79
CA VAL A 142 -13.56 3.72 -5.21
C VAL A 142 -14.91 4.39 -5.43
N ARG A 143 -15.59 4.84 -4.38
CA ARG A 143 -16.95 5.40 -4.47
C ARG A 143 -17.00 6.67 -5.30
N ASP A 144 -16.04 7.56 -5.07
CA ASP A 144 -16.02 8.88 -5.72
C ASP A 144 -15.73 8.75 -7.22
N LEU A 145 -15.01 7.69 -7.61
CA LEU A 145 -14.66 7.42 -9.00
C LEU A 145 -15.67 6.54 -9.74
N LEU A 146 -16.16 5.46 -9.11
CA LEU A 146 -16.96 4.41 -9.76
C LEU A 146 -18.41 4.37 -9.28
N GLY A 147 -18.79 5.27 -8.36
CA GLY A 147 -20.14 5.34 -7.77
C GLY A 147 -20.53 4.07 -7.02
N ASP A 148 -21.83 3.81 -6.90
CA ASP A 148 -22.39 2.55 -6.37
C ASP A 148 -22.64 1.51 -7.50
N GLY A 149 -21.92 1.62 -8.61
CA GLY A 149 -22.09 0.78 -9.81
C GLY A 149 -21.55 -0.64 -9.69
N ILE A 150 -21.52 -1.39 -10.79
CA ILE A 150 -21.10 -2.82 -10.85
C ILE A 150 -19.71 -3.10 -10.25
N PHE A 151 -18.82 -2.12 -10.17
CA PHE A 151 -17.52 -2.29 -9.53
C PHE A 151 -17.57 -2.16 -8.01
N ASN A 152 -18.55 -1.41 -7.49
CA ASN A 152 -18.70 -1.06 -6.08
C ASN A 152 -19.88 -1.74 -5.36
N ALA A 153 -20.80 -2.35 -6.12
CA ALA A 153 -21.85 -3.19 -5.58
C ALA A 153 -21.25 -4.50 -5.02
N ASP A 154 -21.86 -4.97 -3.94
CA ASP A 154 -21.62 -6.28 -3.32
C ASP A 154 -22.83 -7.22 -3.56
N ASP A 155 -22.62 -8.52 -3.32
CA ASP A 155 -23.64 -9.57 -3.24
C ASP A 155 -24.58 -9.69 -4.46
N GLU A 156 -25.88 -9.84 -4.21
CA GLU A 156 -26.91 -10.02 -5.23
C GLU A 156 -27.03 -8.82 -6.16
N THR A 157 -26.75 -7.60 -5.66
CA THR A 157 -26.79 -6.38 -6.47
C THR A 157 -25.68 -6.42 -7.52
N TRP A 158 -24.47 -6.81 -7.12
CA TRP A 158 -23.37 -7.06 -8.05
C TRP A 158 -23.71 -8.16 -9.05
N GLN A 159 -24.23 -9.30 -8.57
CA GLN A 159 -24.54 -10.44 -9.41
C GLN A 159 -25.64 -10.10 -10.44
N ARG A 160 -26.66 -9.34 -10.04
CA ARG A 160 -27.76 -8.90 -10.90
C ARG A 160 -27.29 -7.87 -11.93
N GLN A 161 -26.52 -6.86 -11.50
CA GLN A 161 -25.92 -5.89 -12.41
C GLN A 161 -25.00 -6.60 -13.41
N ARG A 162 -24.08 -7.46 -12.94
CA ARG A 162 -23.15 -8.20 -13.80
C ARG A 162 -23.85 -9.15 -14.75
N LYS A 163 -24.91 -9.84 -14.33
CA LYS A 163 -25.70 -10.70 -15.23
C LYS A 163 -26.38 -9.87 -16.33
N THR A 164 -27.01 -8.75 -15.96
CA THR A 164 -27.72 -7.88 -16.90
C THR A 164 -26.75 -7.25 -17.89
N THR A 165 -25.69 -6.62 -17.38
CA THR A 165 -24.62 -6.00 -18.15
C THR A 165 -23.87 -7.02 -19.01
N SER A 166 -23.61 -8.24 -18.53
CA SER A 166 -22.98 -9.30 -19.33
C SER A 166 -23.86 -9.72 -20.50
N VAL A 167 -25.18 -9.83 -20.33
CA VAL A 167 -26.10 -10.15 -21.44
C VAL A 167 -26.11 -9.03 -22.48
N GLU A 168 -26.10 -7.77 -22.03
CA GLU A 168 -26.06 -6.60 -22.91
C GLU A 168 -24.73 -6.52 -23.70
N PHE A 169 -23.60 -6.70 -23.02
CA PHE A 169 -22.26 -6.77 -23.63
C PHE A 169 -22.08 -7.96 -24.59
N HIS A 170 -22.76 -9.09 -24.35
CA HIS A 170 -22.69 -10.26 -25.24
C HIS A 170 -23.76 -10.24 -26.34
N SER A 171 -24.63 -9.22 -26.37
CA SER A 171 -25.63 -9.10 -27.42
C SER A 171 -24.97 -8.97 -28.79
N ALA A 172 -25.56 -9.59 -29.81
CA ALA A 172 -25.05 -9.52 -31.18
C ALA A 172 -24.95 -8.06 -31.68
N LYS A 173 -25.91 -7.22 -31.25
CA LYS A 173 -25.96 -5.79 -31.55
C LYS A 173 -24.77 -5.04 -30.94
N PHE A 174 -24.47 -5.27 -29.66
CA PHE A 174 -23.31 -4.65 -29.01
C PHE A 174 -22.01 -5.08 -29.68
N ARG A 175 -21.82 -6.39 -29.91
CA ARG A 175 -20.63 -6.91 -30.60
C ARG A 175 -20.44 -6.30 -31.98
N GLN A 176 -21.52 -6.15 -32.74
CA GLN A 176 -21.47 -5.54 -34.07
C GLN A 176 -21.08 -4.05 -33.99
N LEU A 177 -21.64 -3.30 -33.05
CA LEU A 177 -21.28 -1.90 -32.80
C LEU A 177 -19.80 -1.76 -32.39
N THR A 178 -19.31 -2.63 -31.51
CA THR A 178 -17.89 -2.64 -31.09
C THR A 178 -16.97 -2.93 -32.26
N ILE A 179 -17.28 -3.94 -33.08
CA ILE A 179 -16.47 -4.29 -34.26
C ILE A 179 -16.45 -3.14 -35.25
N GLN A 180 -17.60 -2.52 -35.53
CA GLN A 180 -17.68 -1.41 -36.46
C GLN A 180 -16.90 -0.19 -35.95
N SER A 181 -17.11 0.21 -34.70
CA SER A 181 -16.39 1.32 -34.07
C SER A 181 -14.88 1.09 -34.06
N LEU A 182 -14.42 -0.11 -33.71
CA LEU A 182 -12.99 -0.46 -33.73
C LEU A 182 -12.43 -0.41 -35.16
N HIS A 183 -13.16 -0.95 -36.14
CA HIS A 183 -12.73 -0.93 -37.53
C HIS A 183 -12.54 0.51 -38.04
N GLU A 184 -13.50 1.39 -37.75
CA GLU A 184 -13.43 2.81 -38.11
C GLU A 184 -12.25 3.51 -37.42
N LEU A 185 -12.05 3.31 -36.12
CA LEU A 185 -10.93 3.90 -35.38
C LEU A 185 -9.57 3.39 -35.88
N VAL A 186 -9.44 2.09 -36.16
CA VAL A 186 -8.19 1.50 -36.63
C VAL A 186 -7.83 2.04 -38.01
N HIS A 187 -8.76 2.00 -38.96
CA HIS A 187 -8.48 2.41 -40.34
C HIS A 187 -8.32 3.92 -40.51
N ASN A 188 -9.12 4.72 -39.80
CA ASN A 188 -9.13 6.16 -39.99
C ASN A 188 -8.14 6.91 -39.08
N ARG A 189 -7.63 6.28 -38.02
CA ARG A 189 -6.77 6.95 -37.02
C ARG A 189 -5.51 6.18 -36.71
N LEU A 190 -5.63 4.94 -36.23
CA LEU A 190 -4.47 4.18 -35.79
C LEU A 190 -3.47 3.96 -36.92
N LEU A 191 -3.92 3.43 -38.06
CA LEU A 191 -3.04 3.15 -39.20
C LEU A 191 -2.35 4.43 -39.72
N PRO A 192 -3.04 5.56 -39.96
CA PRO A 192 -2.38 6.82 -40.32
C PRO A 192 -1.30 7.29 -39.34
N VAL A 193 -1.54 7.16 -38.02
CA VAL A 193 -0.55 7.54 -37.00
C VAL A 193 0.67 6.61 -37.05
N LEU A 194 0.43 5.31 -37.21
CA LEU A 194 1.49 4.30 -37.34
C LEU A 194 2.33 4.47 -38.62
N GLU A 195 1.73 4.91 -39.72
CA GLU A 195 2.42 5.12 -40.99
C GLU A 195 3.25 6.41 -41.03
N THR A 196 2.90 7.41 -40.21
CA THR A 196 3.53 8.74 -40.23
C THR A 196 4.57 8.95 -39.15
N SER A 197 4.60 8.11 -38.12
CA SER A 197 5.49 8.25 -36.97
C SER A 197 6.64 7.24 -37.02
N GLU A 198 7.89 7.71 -36.89
CA GLU A 198 9.08 6.85 -36.86
C GLU A 198 9.31 6.20 -35.49
N GLU A 199 8.92 6.89 -34.41
CA GLU A 199 8.98 6.39 -33.03
C GLU A 199 7.62 6.59 -32.36
N ILE A 200 7.12 5.53 -31.72
CA ILE A 200 5.78 5.47 -31.16
C ILE A 200 5.84 4.87 -29.76
N ASP A 201 5.20 5.56 -28.81
CA ASP A 201 4.84 4.96 -27.54
C ASP A 201 3.55 4.15 -27.72
N LEU A 202 3.70 2.82 -27.75
CA LEU A 202 2.58 1.90 -27.90
C LEU A 202 1.62 1.96 -26.70
N GLN A 203 2.12 2.26 -25.50
CA GLN A 203 1.27 2.37 -24.31
C GLN A 203 0.32 3.57 -24.44
N ASP A 204 0.85 4.73 -24.82
CA ASP A 204 0.05 5.93 -25.05
C ASP A 204 -0.98 5.66 -26.16
N ILE A 205 -0.55 5.20 -27.33
CA ILE A 205 -1.45 4.98 -28.48
C ILE A 205 -2.56 3.98 -28.16
N LEU A 206 -2.27 2.85 -27.52
CA LEU A 206 -3.29 1.87 -27.16
C LEU A 206 -4.24 2.39 -26.09
N LEU A 207 -3.75 3.21 -25.16
CA LEU A 207 -4.61 3.89 -24.19
C LEU A 207 -5.58 4.84 -24.90
N ARG A 208 -5.10 5.66 -25.84
CA ARG A 208 -5.93 6.59 -26.62
C ARG A 208 -6.98 5.86 -27.45
N LEU A 209 -6.57 4.79 -28.13
CA LEU A 209 -7.47 3.94 -28.92
C LEU A 209 -8.57 3.34 -28.04
N THR A 210 -8.20 2.82 -26.87
CA THR A 210 -9.15 2.22 -25.93
C THR A 210 -10.10 3.27 -25.38
N PHE A 211 -9.60 4.47 -25.05
CA PHE A 211 -10.42 5.57 -24.55
C PHE A 211 -11.44 6.03 -25.61
N ASP A 212 -11.00 6.31 -26.84
CA ASP A 212 -11.88 6.69 -27.96
C ASP A 212 -12.94 5.62 -28.20
N ASN A 213 -12.55 4.34 -28.20
CA ASN A 213 -13.48 3.23 -28.43
C ASN A 213 -14.52 3.09 -27.30
N VAL A 214 -14.10 3.18 -26.04
CA VAL A 214 -15.01 3.10 -24.89
C VAL A 214 -15.96 4.29 -24.88
N CYS A 215 -15.47 5.52 -25.11
CA CYS A 215 -16.32 6.71 -25.16
C CYS A 215 -17.36 6.64 -26.29
N MET A 216 -16.95 6.16 -27.47
CA MET A 216 -17.85 6.01 -28.60
C MET A 216 -18.94 4.96 -28.33
N ILE A 217 -18.59 3.85 -27.70
CA ILE A 217 -19.54 2.77 -27.39
C ILE A 217 -20.46 3.13 -26.20
N ALA A 218 -19.91 3.74 -25.15
CA ALA A 218 -20.63 4.01 -23.91
C ALA A 218 -21.45 5.31 -23.94
N PHE A 219 -20.93 6.36 -24.59
CA PHE A 219 -21.53 7.68 -24.60
C PHE A 219 -21.99 8.13 -26.00
N GLY A 220 -21.62 7.40 -27.06
CA GLY A 220 -21.90 7.83 -28.44
C GLY A 220 -21.08 9.02 -28.91
N GLU A 221 -20.08 9.42 -28.12
CA GLU A 221 -19.23 10.59 -28.36
C GLU A 221 -17.82 10.16 -28.73
N ASP A 222 -17.25 10.84 -29.71
CA ASP A 222 -15.88 10.60 -30.18
C ASP A 222 -14.94 11.67 -29.61
N PRO A 223 -14.08 11.32 -28.62
CA PRO A 223 -13.18 12.29 -27.99
C PRO A 223 -12.08 12.81 -28.91
N GLY A 224 -11.75 12.10 -30.00
CA GLY A 224 -10.69 12.54 -30.90
C GLY A 224 -9.27 12.34 -30.36
N CYS A 225 -9.06 11.57 -29.29
CA CYS A 225 -7.76 11.50 -28.60
C CYS A 225 -6.66 10.88 -29.48
N LEU A 226 -7.03 10.00 -30.41
CA LEU A 226 -6.13 9.40 -31.42
C LEU A 226 -6.13 10.20 -32.75
N GLY A 227 -6.07 11.53 -32.68
CA GLY A 227 -5.94 12.39 -33.87
C GLY A 227 -4.48 12.53 -34.36
N PRO A 228 -4.25 13.02 -35.60
CA PRO A 228 -2.91 13.20 -36.17
C PRO A 228 -2.00 14.17 -35.39
N ASN A 229 -2.58 15.03 -34.53
CA ASN A 229 -1.86 15.93 -33.65
C ASN A 229 -1.76 15.43 -32.20
N LEU A 230 -2.20 14.20 -31.93
CA LEU A 230 -2.22 13.57 -30.60
C LEU A 230 -2.65 14.55 -29.48
N PRO A 231 -3.89 15.08 -29.53
CA PRO A 231 -4.35 16.09 -28.56
C PRO A 231 -4.23 15.58 -27.12
N GLU A 232 -3.93 16.49 -26.20
CA GLU A 232 -3.71 16.17 -24.78
C GLU A 232 -4.99 15.56 -24.17
N ILE A 233 -4.88 14.36 -23.59
CA ILE A 233 -6.01 13.69 -22.95
C ILE A 233 -6.18 14.30 -21.54
N LEU A 234 -7.11 15.26 -21.41
CA LEU A 234 -7.44 15.90 -20.13
C LEU A 234 -7.75 14.89 -19.02
N PHE A 235 -8.38 13.76 -19.38
CA PHE A 235 -8.66 12.67 -18.45
C PHE A 235 -7.38 11.95 -17.98
N ALA A 236 -6.46 11.61 -18.88
CA ALA A 236 -5.18 10.97 -18.51
C ALA A 236 -4.34 11.92 -17.63
N LYS A 237 -4.28 13.20 -17.98
CA LYS A 237 -3.59 14.22 -17.18
C LYS A 237 -4.17 14.37 -15.77
N ALA A 238 -5.50 14.33 -15.65
CA ALA A 238 -6.17 14.38 -14.35
C ALA A 238 -5.89 13.12 -13.50
N PHE A 239 -5.78 11.95 -14.14
CA PHE A 239 -5.40 10.70 -13.48
C PHE A 239 -3.93 10.72 -13.01
N GLU A 240 -3.00 11.13 -13.87
CA GLU A 240 -1.57 11.21 -13.55
C GLU A 240 -1.28 12.25 -12.45
N ALA A 241 -2.01 13.37 -12.43
CA ALA A 241 -1.88 14.39 -11.38
C ALA A 241 -2.24 13.88 -9.97
N HIS A 242 -3.05 12.82 -9.86
CA HIS A 242 -3.42 12.18 -8.60
C HIS A 242 -2.53 11.00 -8.20
N GLU A 243 -1.66 10.52 -9.10
CA GLU A 243 -0.73 9.41 -8.81
C GLU A 243 0.58 9.90 -8.15
N VAL A 244 0.79 11.22 -8.09
CA VAL A 244 1.99 11.87 -7.52
C VAL A 244 1.74 12.54 -6.15
N SER A 245 0.54 12.42 -5.58
CA SER A 245 0.18 12.99 -4.26
C SER A 245 0.22 11.97 -3.12
#